data_AF-A0A939HRG0-F1
#
_entry.id   AF-A0A939HRG0-F1
#
_cell.length_a   1.000
_cell.length_b   1.000
_cell.length_c   1.000
_cell.angle_alpha   90.00
_cell.angle_beta   90.00
_cell.angle_gamma   90.00
#
_symmetry.space_group_name_H-M   'P 1'
#
loop_
_entity.id
_entity.type
_entity.pdbx_description
1 polymer ?
#
loop_
_entity_poly.entity_id
_entity_poly.type
_entity_poly.pdbx_seq_one_letter_code
_entity_poly.pdbx_strand_id
1 'polypeptide(L)'
;MPPSTRVMPWRHKALLFDSVETVLQSRVASTAGYIANDCVEYKWLFRELVVTEHQSKILFISRESIAEMPPTLIRELPLTGLQPEAAIALLQTFHLTASDTELARLATGYQGHPQALEQLATLIINDLEFAGNVGKFLQDRDWLLIRELEKLTDEIIARLSDIERTCLGRISIYQTAEYSLDCGAIAAQMPEVSLYELKEDIIRALKRRHLLEYHPEIRSFQLHPLLRAKGEIMLWKNPENLRAAHRQAYKYFLNIPLKPEAEWQEIEYIKPLHLVHYHAKQAEDEEEAAAAISRIECLCRVGTAHQQDDR
;
A
#
# COMPACT_ATOMS: atom_id res chain seq x y z
N MET A 1 36.61 35.71 36.88
CA MET A 1 36.70 34.32 36.38
C MET A 1 35.30 33.77 36.25
N PRO A 2 34.82 33.44 35.05
CA PRO A 2 33.55 32.72 34.93
C PRO A 2 33.75 31.26 35.34
N PRO A 3 32.70 30.57 35.82
CA PRO A 3 32.81 29.16 36.20
C PRO A 3 33.10 28.33 34.95
N SER A 4 34.09 27.47 35.09
CA SER A 4 34.42 26.38 34.16
C SER A 4 33.19 25.50 33.96
N THR A 5 32.44 25.72 32.88
CA THR A 5 31.51 24.73 32.34
C THR A 5 32.35 23.56 31.86
N ARG A 6 32.45 22.52 32.68
CA ARG A 6 32.92 21.21 32.24
C ARG A 6 31.97 20.73 31.16
N VAL A 7 32.34 20.95 29.90
CA VAL A 7 31.77 20.25 28.76
C VAL A 7 32.08 18.77 29.01
N MET A 8 31.05 18.01 29.41
CA MET A 8 31.13 16.55 29.46
C MET A 8 31.59 16.11 28.06
N PRO A 9 32.76 15.46 27.91
CA PRO A 9 33.19 14.98 26.62
C PRO A 9 32.32 13.77 26.30
N TRP A 10 31.20 14.02 25.61
CA TRP A 10 30.41 12.96 24.99
C TRP A 10 31.32 12.26 23.98
N ARG A 11 31.99 11.19 24.42
CA ARG A 11 32.61 10.20 23.54
C ARG A 11 31.58 9.82 22.49
N HIS A 12 32.00 9.62 21.23
CA HIS A 12 31.14 9.18 20.13
C HIS A 12 30.22 8.03 20.59
N LYS A 13 28.95 8.33 20.84
CA LYS A 13 27.94 7.36 21.25
C LYS A 13 26.90 7.27 20.14
N ALA A 14 26.50 6.05 19.82
CA ALA A 14 25.32 5.79 19.02
C ALA A 14 24.14 5.57 19.97
N LEU A 15 23.05 6.29 19.75
CA LEU A 15 21.78 6.13 20.43
C LEU A 15 20.77 5.57 19.42
N LEU A 16 20.15 4.45 19.77
CA LEU A 16 19.14 3.81 18.94
C LEU A 16 17.81 3.85 19.70
N PHE A 17 16.79 4.41 19.05
CA PHE A 17 15.41 4.35 19.51
C PHE A 17 14.65 3.43 18.54
N ASP A 18 14.24 2.28 19.05
CA ASP A 18 13.47 1.31 18.27
C ASP A 18 11.97 1.46 18.52
N SER A 19 11.16 1.15 17.51
CA SER A 19 9.70 1.17 17.56
C SER A 19 9.11 2.52 18.00
N VAL A 20 9.63 3.62 17.45
CA VAL A 20 9.25 4.99 17.85
C VAL A 20 7.75 5.27 17.62
N GLU A 21 7.08 4.55 16.73
CA GLU A 21 5.65 4.65 16.50
C GLU A 21 4.83 4.40 17.76
N THR A 22 5.37 3.66 18.74
CA THR A 22 4.71 3.40 20.02
C THR A 22 4.43 4.66 20.83
N VAL A 23 5.23 5.72 20.65
CA VAL A 23 5.02 7.04 21.29
C VAL A 23 4.33 8.04 20.37
N LEU A 24 4.00 7.65 19.13
CA LEU A 24 3.28 8.48 18.16
C LEU A 24 1.77 8.28 18.28
N GLN A 25 1.03 9.35 17.97
CA GLN A 25 -0.42 9.40 18.04
C GLN A 25 -1.08 8.31 17.20
N SER A 26 -1.89 7.51 17.88
CA SER A 26 -2.70 6.46 17.29
C SER A 26 -4.16 6.90 17.16
N ARG A 27 -4.87 6.34 16.18
CA ARG A 27 -6.33 6.48 15.96
C ARG A 27 -6.85 7.89 15.68
N VAL A 28 -5.98 8.84 15.36
CA VAL A 28 -6.34 10.21 14.95
C VAL A 28 -5.56 10.56 13.68
N ALA A 29 -6.26 10.72 12.56
CA ALA A 29 -5.63 10.91 11.25
C ALA A 29 -4.89 12.26 11.14
N SER A 30 -5.55 13.36 11.54
CA SER A 30 -5.01 14.73 11.42
C SER A 30 -3.68 14.95 12.18
N THR A 31 -3.40 14.13 13.19
CA THR A 31 -2.19 14.17 14.02
C THR A 31 -1.32 12.92 13.86
N ALA A 32 -1.51 12.13 12.80
CA ALA A 32 -0.63 11.01 12.49
C ALA A 32 0.84 11.46 12.35
N GLY A 33 1.75 10.72 12.99
CA GLY A 33 3.17 11.05 13.08
C GLY A 33 3.55 12.08 14.15
N TYR A 34 2.57 12.68 14.84
CA TYR A 34 2.84 13.54 16.00
C TYR A 34 3.03 12.71 17.26
N ILE A 35 3.77 13.23 18.23
CA ILE A 35 3.98 12.52 19.50
C ILE A 35 2.69 12.58 20.30
N ALA A 36 2.28 11.45 20.86
CA ALA A 36 1.03 11.34 21.59
C ALA A 36 1.03 12.24 22.84
N ASN A 37 -0.14 12.77 23.20
CA ASN A 37 -0.28 13.72 24.31
C ASN A 37 0.07 13.14 25.68
N ASP A 38 0.09 11.81 25.82
CA ASP A 38 0.50 11.08 27.02
C ASP A 38 2.00 10.71 27.02
N CYS A 39 2.73 11.07 25.96
CA CYS A 39 4.16 10.81 25.76
C CYS A 39 4.98 12.12 25.69
N VAL A 40 4.60 13.14 26.46
CA VAL A 40 5.16 14.51 26.36
C VAL A 40 6.67 14.55 26.68
N GLU A 41 7.15 13.66 27.54
CA GLU A 41 8.56 13.54 27.88
C GLU A 41 9.40 13.12 26.68
N TYR A 42 8.87 12.22 25.82
CA TYR A 42 9.52 11.83 24.58
C TYR A 42 9.54 12.98 23.57
N LYS A 43 8.50 13.81 23.54
CA LYS A 43 8.48 15.04 22.73
C LYS A 43 9.60 15.99 23.11
N TRP A 44 9.76 16.25 24.41
CA TRP A 44 10.88 17.06 24.88
C TRP A 44 12.22 16.40 24.54
N LEU A 45 12.41 15.12 24.87
CA LEU A 45 13.66 14.40 24.65
C LEU A 45 14.08 14.40 23.18
N PHE A 46 13.20 14.00 22.26
CA PHE A 46 13.51 13.94 20.84
C PHE A 46 13.83 15.32 20.27
N ARG A 47 13.12 16.36 20.71
CA ARG A 47 13.42 17.74 20.31
C ARG A 47 14.80 18.17 20.79
N GLU A 48 15.14 17.94 22.06
CA GLU A 48 16.46 18.30 22.60
C GLU A 48 17.58 17.54 21.89
N LEU A 49 17.39 16.25 21.61
CA LEU A 49 18.33 15.44 20.86
C LEU A 49 18.56 15.93 19.42
N VAL A 50 17.54 16.52 18.79
CA VAL A 50 17.63 17.01 17.41
C VAL A 50 18.20 18.43 17.34
N VAL A 51 17.88 19.29 18.32
CA VAL A 51 18.27 20.71 18.31
C VAL A 51 19.62 20.96 18.98
N THR A 52 20.04 20.10 19.92
CA THR A 52 21.32 20.27 20.63
C THR A 52 22.48 19.81 19.75
N GLU A 53 23.51 20.65 19.63
CA GLU A 53 24.76 20.26 18.99
C GLU A 53 25.49 19.20 19.83
N HIS A 54 25.66 18.00 19.26
CA HIS A 54 26.43 16.93 19.89
C HIS A 54 27.14 16.03 18.86
N GLN A 55 28.19 15.34 19.30
CA GLN A 55 28.94 14.38 18.47
C GLN A 55 28.31 12.97 18.43
N SER A 56 27.19 12.77 19.12
CA SER A 56 26.45 11.50 19.11
C SER A 56 25.77 11.27 17.77
N LYS A 57 25.62 10.00 17.39
CA LYS A 57 24.77 9.58 16.26
C LYS A 57 23.45 9.07 16.83
N ILE A 58 22.34 9.60 16.36
CA ILE A 58 21.01 9.16 16.78
C ILE A 58 20.34 8.48 15.60
N LEU A 59 19.79 7.30 15.84
CA LEU A 59 18.98 6.56 14.89
C LEU A 59 17.62 6.30 15.51
N PHE A 60 16.57 6.67 14.78
CA PHE A 60 15.18 6.34 15.08
C PHE A 60 14.76 5.24 14.09
N ILE A 61 14.29 4.12 14.61
CA ILE A 61 13.63 3.07 13.82
C ILE A 61 12.15 3.20 14.10
N SER A 62 11.36 3.34 13.03
CA SER A 62 9.91 3.42 13.16
C SER A 62 9.19 2.89 11.93
N ARG A 63 7.95 2.45 12.14
CA ARG A 63 6.96 2.19 11.08
C ARG A 63 6.25 3.47 10.60
N GLU A 64 6.43 4.59 11.29
CA GLU A 64 5.75 5.86 10.98
C GLU A 64 6.73 7.04 10.96
N SER A 65 6.52 8.00 10.07
CA SER A 65 7.26 9.26 10.02
C SER A 65 6.99 10.10 11.27
N ILE A 66 8.03 10.72 11.82
CA ILE A 66 7.94 11.60 13.00
C ILE A 66 7.68 13.04 12.53
N ALA A 67 6.41 13.41 12.41
CA ALA A 67 5.95 14.67 11.82
C ALA A 67 6.38 15.93 12.60
N GLU A 68 6.56 15.83 13.91
CA GLU A 68 6.94 16.97 14.76
C GLU A 68 8.40 17.41 14.60
N MET A 69 9.21 16.62 13.90
CA MET A 69 10.62 16.91 13.77
C MET A 69 10.92 17.74 12.53
N PRO A 70 11.80 18.76 12.63
CA PRO A 70 12.10 19.62 11.50
C PRO A 70 12.84 18.83 10.41
N PRO A 71 12.34 18.84 9.16
CA PRO A 71 12.92 18.08 8.05
C PRO A 71 14.32 18.58 7.65
N THR A 72 14.73 19.75 8.13
CA THR A 72 16.09 20.28 7.94
C THR A 72 17.12 19.66 8.88
N LEU A 73 16.69 19.05 9.99
CA LEU A 73 17.58 18.45 10.99
C LEU A 73 17.50 16.92 11.02
N ILE A 74 16.45 16.33 10.45
CA ILE A 74 16.29 14.88 10.35
C ILE A 74 16.38 14.44 8.89
N ARG A 75 17.08 13.33 8.66
CA ARG A 75 17.02 12.57 7.41
C ARG A 75 16.23 11.30 7.66
N GLU A 76 15.09 11.18 7.00
CA GLU A 76 14.30 9.97 6.97
C GLU A 76 14.79 9.08 5.83
N LEU A 77 14.95 7.79 6.10
CA LEU A 77 15.31 6.78 5.10
C LEU A 77 14.18 5.74 5.06
N PRO A 78 13.27 5.80 4.09
CA PRO A 78 12.24 4.78 3.95
C PRO A 78 12.91 3.44 3.61
N LEU A 79 12.55 2.40 4.36
CA LEU A 79 13.02 1.04 4.09
C LEU A 79 12.00 0.33 3.21
N THR A 80 12.40 0.03 1.98
CA THR A 80 11.62 -0.81 1.07
C THR A 80 11.95 -2.28 1.27
N GLY A 81 11.17 -3.18 0.67
CA GLY A 81 11.53 -4.58 0.62
C GLY A 81 12.83 -4.86 -0.15
N LEU A 82 13.30 -6.10 -0.04
CA LEU A 82 14.49 -6.58 -0.72
C LEU A 82 14.33 -6.47 -2.24
N GLN A 83 15.45 -6.18 -2.93
CA GLN A 83 15.50 -6.28 -4.38
C GLN A 83 15.22 -7.72 -4.84
N PRO A 84 14.65 -7.93 -6.05
CA PRO A 84 14.20 -9.24 -6.51
C PRO A 84 15.26 -10.35 -6.34
N GLU A 85 16.52 -10.06 -6.66
CA GLU A 85 17.61 -11.03 -6.58
C GLU A 85 17.90 -11.43 -5.13
N ALA A 86 17.89 -10.46 -4.21
CA ALA A 86 18.10 -10.70 -2.78
C ALA A 86 16.91 -11.42 -2.13
N ALA A 87 15.69 -11.12 -2.56
CA ALA A 87 14.48 -11.82 -2.11
C ALA A 87 14.46 -13.29 -2.55
N ILE A 88 14.85 -13.56 -3.81
CA ILE A 88 15.00 -14.92 -4.31
C ILE A 88 16.12 -15.66 -3.56
N ALA A 89 17.27 -15.01 -3.35
CA ALA A 89 18.38 -15.59 -2.59
C ALA A 89 17.97 -15.94 -1.16
N LEU A 90 17.16 -15.09 -0.50
CA LEU A 90 16.58 -15.39 0.81
C LEU A 90 15.69 -16.63 0.75
N LEU A 91 14.76 -16.74 -0.21
CA LEU A 91 13.90 -17.92 -0.34
C LEU A 91 14.69 -19.20 -0.61
N GLN A 92 15.81 -19.13 -1.33
CA GLN A 92 16.66 -20.29 -1.62
C GLN A 92 17.33 -20.87 -0.37
N THR A 93 17.54 -20.09 0.70
CA THR A 93 18.12 -20.60 1.96
C THR A 93 17.18 -21.58 2.68
N PHE A 94 15.90 -21.61 2.30
CA PHE A 94 14.89 -22.49 2.88
C PHE A 94 14.79 -23.85 2.17
N HIS A 95 15.56 -24.08 1.09
CA HIS A 95 15.58 -25.36 0.35
C HIS A 95 14.19 -25.83 -0.13
N LEU A 96 13.34 -24.89 -0.53
CA LEU A 96 12.01 -25.17 -1.09
C LEU A 96 12.12 -25.94 -2.42
N THR A 97 11.14 -26.79 -2.71
CA THR A 97 10.97 -27.40 -4.04
C THR A 97 10.19 -26.43 -4.92
N ALA A 98 10.91 -25.65 -5.71
CA ALA A 98 10.37 -24.60 -6.57
C ALA A 98 11.23 -24.40 -7.82
N SER A 99 10.60 -23.90 -8.88
CA SER A 99 11.27 -23.31 -10.04
C SER A 99 11.63 -21.85 -9.80
N ASP A 100 12.55 -21.32 -10.59
CA ASP A 100 12.97 -19.90 -10.49
C ASP A 100 11.79 -18.94 -10.71
N THR A 101 10.85 -19.30 -11.58
CA THR A 101 9.64 -18.49 -11.84
C THR A 101 8.69 -18.48 -10.64
N GLU A 102 8.57 -19.59 -9.92
CA GLU A 102 7.77 -19.67 -8.69
C GLU A 102 8.41 -18.85 -7.56
N LEU A 103 9.73 -18.91 -7.39
CA LEU A 103 10.45 -18.08 -6.42
C LEU A 103 10.34 -16.59 -6.74
N ALA A 104 10.49 -16.21 -8.02
CA ALA A 104 10.30 -14.84 -8.47
C ALA A 104 8.86 -14.36 -8.22
N ARG A 105 7.86 -15.22 -8.42
CA ARG A 105 6.45 -14.92 -8.13
C ARG A 105 6.22 -14.67 -6.64
N LEU A 106 6.81 -15.49 -5.75
CA LEU A 106 6.76 -15.25 -4.31
C LEU A 106 7.43 -13.93 -3.93
N ALA A 107 8.67 -13.72 -4.38
CA ALA A 107 9.43 -12.49 -4.11
C ALA A 107 8.66 -11.23 -4.52
N THR A 108 8.07 -11.26 -5.73
CA THR A 108 7.31 -10.12 -6.29
C THR A 108 6.01 -9.87 -5.53
N GLY A 109 5.24 -10.91 -5.20
CA GLY A 109 3.94 -10.70 -4.53
C GLY A 109 4.04 -10.16 -3.12
N TYR A 110 5.15 -10.42 -2.41
CA TYR A 110 5.44 -9.78 -1.11
C TYR A 110 6.29 -8.51 -1.24
N GLN A 111 6.55 -8.02 -2.46
CA GLN A 111 7.42 -6.87 -2.71
C GLN A 111 8.77 -6.96 -1.98
N GLY A 112 9.33 -8.17 -1.86
CA GLY A 112 10.59 -8.39 -1.17
C GLY A 112 10.55 -8.21 0.36
N HIS A 113 9.38 -8.15 1.00
CA HIS A 113 9.29 -8.00 2.46
C HIS A 113 9.94 -9.20 3.19
N PRO A 114 11.12 -9.04 3.80
CA PRO A 114 11.97 -10.16 4.20
C PRO A 114 11.29 -11.08 5.22
N GLN A 115 10.75 -10.50 6.30
CA GLN A 115 10.04 -11.28 7.33
C GLN A 115 8.81 -12.00 6.78
N ALA A 116 8.18 -11.48 5.72
CA ALA A 116 7.00 -12.10 5.15
C ALA A 116 7.38 -13.32 4.32
N LEU A 117 8.46 -13.21 3.54
CA LEU A 117 9.04 -14.31 2.78
C LEU A 117 9.55 -15.42 3.71
N GLU A 118 10.18 -15.08 4.84
CA GLU A 118 10.63 -16.08 5.83
C GLU A 118 9.47 -16.85 6.47
N GLN A 119 8.42 -16.13 6.89
CA GLN A 119 7.22 -16.76 7.48
C GLN A 119 6.51 -17.66 6.46
N LEU A 120 6.41 -17.19 5.22
CA LEU A 120 5.85 -17.96 4.12
C LEU A 120 6.65 -19.24 3.85
N ALA A 121 7.96 -19.13 3.67
CA ALA A 121 8.81 -20.28 3.39
C ALA A 121 8.72 -21.32 4.52
N THR A 122 8.71 -20.84 5.77
CA THR A 122 8.51 -21.68 6.96
C THR A 122 7.16 -22.39 6.94
N LEU A 123 6.09 -21.71 6.53
CA LEU A 123 4.76 -22.32 6.38
C LEU A 123 4.75 -23.40 5.30
N ILE A 124 5.31 -23.12 4.12
CA ILE A 124 5.33 -24.08 3.00
C ILE A 124 6.08 -25.36 3.38
N ILE A 125 7.16 -25.24 4.16
CA ILE A 125 7.93 -26.40 4.65
C ILE A 125 7.13 -27.23 5.67
N ASN A 126 6.48 -26.56 6.63
CA ASN A 126 5.90 -27.22 7.80
C ASN A 126 4.48 -27.74 7.57
N ASP A 127 3.76 -27.20 6.58
CA ASP A 127 2.44 -27.70 6.21
C ASP A 127 2.56 -28.99 5.38
N LEU A 128 1.96 -30.08 5.88
CA LEU A 128 2.05 -31.40 5.26
C LEU A 128 1.41 -31.47 3.88
N GLU A 129 0.46 -30.59 3.56
CA GLU A 129 -0.17 -30.52 2.24
C GLU A 129 0.84 -30.11 1.16
N PHE A 130 1.71 -29.14 1.51
CA PHE A 130 2.71 -28.59 0.60
C PHE A 130 4.06 -29.30 0.71
N ALA A 131 4.49 -29.65 1.93
CA ALA A 131 5.75 -30.35 2.22
C ALA A 131 6.96 -29.73 1.49
N GLY A 132 7.06 -28.41 1.51
CA GLY A 132 8.13 -27.65 0.84
C GLY A 132 7.89 -27.36 -0.65
N ASN A 133 6.81 -27.85 -1.26
CA ASN A 133 6.51 -27.65 -2.68
C ASN A 133 5.76 -26.33 -2.93
N VAL A 134 6.43 -25.38 -3.59
CA VAL A 134 5.88 -24.05 -3.87
C VAL A 134 4.80 -24.09 -4.95
N GLY A 135 4.95 -24.95 -5.96
CA GLY A 135 3.96 -25.08 -7.03
C GLY A 135 2.59 -25.50 -6.51
N LYS A 136 2.53 -26.44 -5.56
CA LYS A 136 1.29 -26.81 -4.87
C LYS A 136 0.71 -25.64 -4.09
N PHE A 137 1.53 -24.97 -3.29
CA PHE A 137 1.11 -23.81 -2.50
C PHE A 137 0.49 -22.70 -3.37
N LEU A 138 1.09 -22.43 -4.53
CA LEU A 138 0.62 -21.41 -5.47
C LEU A 138 -0.68 -21.77 -6.21
N GLN A 139 -1.11 -23.03 -6.19
CA GLN A 139 -2.35 -23.51 -6.84
C GLN A 139 -3.56 -23.41 -5.91
N ASP A 140 -3.38 -23.62 -4.60
CA ASP A 140 -4.50 -23.85 -3.68
C ASP A 140 -5.11 -22.60 -3.02
N ARG A 141 -4.43 -21.44 -2.97
CA ARG A 141 -4.87 -20.32 -2.10
C ARG A 141 -4.70 -18.91 -2.66
N ASP A 142 -5.52 -17.99 -2.14
CA ASP A 142 -5.17 -16.57 -1.97
C ASP A 142 -4.01 -16.49 -0.96
N TRP A 143 -2.80 -16.59 -1.47
CA TRP A 143 -1.59 -16.89 -0.69
C TRP A 143 -1.02 -15.68 0.04
N LEU A 144 -1.41 -14.45 -0.31
CA LEU A 144 -0.74 -13.24 0.18
C LEU A 144 -0.89 -13.04 1.70
N LEU A 145 -2.03 -13.39 2.29
CA LEU A 145 -2.27 -13.28 3.74
C LEU A 145 -2.43 -14.64 4.41
N ILE A 146 -1.30 -15.27 4.68
CA ILE A 146 -1.25 -16.36 5.67
C ILE A 146 -1.57 -15.79 7.06
N ARG A 147 -2.17 -16.62 7.92
CA ARG A 147 -2.59 -16.24 9.28
C ARG A 147 -1.46 -15.61 10.10
N GLU A 148 -0.23 -16.05 9.88
CA GLU A 148 0.98 -15.54 10.53
C GLU A 148 1.25 -14.07 10.16
N LEU A 149 0.94 -13.66 8.92
CA LEU A 149 1.04 -12.28 8.45
C LEU A 149 -0.17 -11.41 8.80
N GLU A 150 -1.31 -12.03 9.11
CA GLU A 150 -2.47 -11.28 9.61
C GLU A 150 -2.12 -10.51 10.88
N LYS A 151 -1.33 -11.09 11.79
CA LYS A 151 -0.90 -10.41 13.02
C LYS A 151 -0.08 -9.14 12.74
N LEU A 152 0.86 -9.22 11.80
CA LEU A 152 1.70 -8.08 11.42
C LEU A 152 0.85 -6.93 10.87
N THR A 153 -0.11 -7.25 10.00
CA THR A 153 -1.03 -6.26 9.45
C THR A 153 -2.06 -5.79 10.48
N ASP A 154 -2.48 -6.62 11.44
CA ASP A 154 -3.40 -6.24 12.51
C ASP A 154 -2.82 -5.16 13.43
N GLU A 155 -1.54 -5.25 13.79
CA GLU A 155 -0.87 -4.22 14.60
C GLU A 155 -0.87 -2.86 13.88
N ILE A 156 -0.56 -2.88 12.58
CA ILE A 156 -0.56 -1.68 11.74
C ILE A 156 -1.97 -1.10 11.65
N ILE A 157 -2.95 -1.94 11.31
CA ILE A 157 -4.33 -1.53 11.17
C ILE A 157 -4.88 -1.04 12.50
N ALA A 158 -4.55 -1.67 13.64
CA ALA A 158 -4.97 -1.27 14.98
C ALA A 158 -4.61 0.17 15.33
N ARG A 159 -3.58 0.75 14.70
CA ARG A 159 -3.17 2.14 14.92
C ARG A 159 -3.95 3.18 14.10
N LEU A 160 -4.71 2.75 13.10
CA LEU A 160 -5.50 3.65 12.23
C LEU A 160 -6.79 4.11 12.91
N SER A 161 -7.20 5.35 12.61
CA SER A 161 -8.56 5.83 12.87
C SER A 161 -9.58 5.09 11.99
N ASP A 162 -10.87 5.19 12.33
CA ASP A 162 -11.92 4.51 11.56
C ASP A 162 -12.03 5.05 10.13
N ILE A 163 -11.75 6.34 9.92
CA ILE A 163 -11.77 6.95 8.58
C ILE A 163 -10.56 6.50 7.74
N GLU A 164 -9.37 6.37 8.35
CA GLU A 164 -8.19 5.79 7.69
C GLU A 164 -8.45 4.33 7.29
N ARG A 165 -9.05 3.52 8.17
CA ARG A 165 -9.43 2.12 7.87
C ARG A 165 -10.46 2.03 6.75
N THR A 166 -11.46 2.90 6.78
CA THR A 166 -12.49 2.97 5.73
C THR A 166 -11.87 3.31 4.39
N CYS A 167 -11.02 4.34 4.34
CA CYS A 167 -10.29 4.71 3.13
C CYS A 167 -9.40 3.57 2.64
N LEU A 168 -8.56 3.00 3.51
CA LEU A 168 -7.63 1.91 3.16
C LEU A 168 -8.38 0.68 2.62
N GLY A 169 -9.48 0.30 3.27
CA GLY A 169 -10.36 -0.77 2.79
C GLY A 169 -10.95 -0.43 1.43
N ARG A 170 -11.62 0.72 1.28
CA ARG A 170 -12.28 1.09 0.02
C ARG A 170 -11.32 1.24 -1.16
N ILE A 171 -10.07 1.68 -0.95
CA ILE A 171 -9.09 1.78 -2.04
C ILE A 171 -8.36 0.45 -2.32
N SER A 172 -8.55 -0.59 -1.50
CA SER A 172 -7.88 -1.87 -1.73
C SER A 172 -8.41 -2.62 -2.94
N ILE A 173 -9.64 -2.32 -3.39
CA ILE A 173 -10.25 -2.93 -4.58
C ILE A 173 -9.56 -2.52 -5.89
N TYR A 174 -8.71 -1.49 -5.87
CA TYR A 174 -8.04 -1.01 -7.07
C TYR A 174 -6.81 -1.87 -7.37
N GLN A 175 -6.80 -2.46 -8.56
CA GLN A 175 -5.63 -3.12 -9.11
C GLN A 175 -4.71 -2.08 -9.76
N THR A 176 -3.73 -1.60 -9.00
CA THR A 176 -2.84 -0.50 -9.42
C THR A 176 -1.95 -0.81 -10.62
N ALA A 177 -1.80 -2.09 -10.98
CA ALA A 177 -1.12 -2.50 -12.23
C ALA A 177 -2.00 -2.24 -13.47
N GLU A 178 -3.32 -2.24 -13.32
CA GLU A 178 -4.26 -1.98 -14.39
C GLU A 178 -4.57 -0.50 -14.55
N TYR A 179 -4.56 0.31 -13.48
CA TYR A 179 -4.77 1.76 -13.61
C TYR A 179 -4.12 2.56 -12.49
N SER A 180 -3.76 3.81 -12.79
CA SER A 180 -3.20 4.73 -11.80
C SER A 180 -4.25 5.12 -10.74
N LEU A 181 -4.06 4.69 -9.51
CA LEU A 181 -4.84 5.19 -8.38
C LEU A 181 -4.42 6.64 -8.10
N ASP A 182 -5.21 7.61 -8.57
CA ASP A 182 -4.97 9.03 -8.31
C ASP A 182 -5.83 9.55 -7.14
N CYS A 183 -5.66 10.82 -6.79
CA CYS A 183 -6.45 11.44 -5.71
C CYS A 183 -7.96 11.52 -6.04
N GLY A 184 -8.33 11.59 -7.32
CA GLY A 184 -9.72 11.61 -7.77
C GLY A 184 -10.40 10.25 -7.57
N ALA A 185 -9.70 9.16 -7.87
CA ALA A 185 -10.15 7.80 -7.62
C ALA A 185 -10.32 7.50 -6.11
N ILE A 186 -9.40 8.01 -5.28
CA ILE A 186 -9.54 7.93 -3.82
C ILE A 186 -10.71 8.79 -3.33
N ALA A 187 -10.86 10.02 -3.86
CA ALA A 187 -11.97 10.91 -3.49
C ALA A 187 -13.33 10.33 -3.89
N ALA A 188 -13.40 9.66 -5.05
CA ALA A 188 -14.59 8.94 -5.44
C ALA A 188 -14.98 7.93 -4.37
N GLN A 189 -14.04 7.18 -3.78
CA GLN A 189 -14.33 6.22 -2.71
C GLN A 189 -14.78 6.86 -1.39
N MET A 190 -14.59 8.16 -1.18
CA MET A 190 -14.90 8.85 0.08
C MET A 190 -15.81 10.06 -0.19
N PRO A 191 -17.00 9.88 -0.79
CA PRO A 191 -17.84 10.99 -1.24
C PRO A 191 -18.36 11.89 -0.11
N GLU A 192 -18.41 11.36 1.11
CA GLU A 192 -18.78 12.07 2.34
C GLU A 192 -17.66 12.97 2.90
N VAL A 193 -16.43 12.83 2.41
CA VAL A 193 -15.25 13.57 2.91
C VAL A 193 -14.90 14.70 1.95
N SER A 194 -14.62 15.90 2.51
CA SER A 194 -14.16 17.01 1.69
C SER A 194 -12.78 16.72 1.06
N LEU A 195 -12.50 17.28 -0.12
CA LEU A 195 -11.19 17.06 -0.78
C LEU A 195 -10.01 17.57 0.09
N TYR A 196 -10.24 18.60 0.90
CA TYR A 196 -9.24 19.11 1.83
C TYR A 196 -8.94 18.09 2.92
N GLU A 197 -9.96 17.63 3.65
CA GLU A 197 -9.83 16.63 4.72
C GLU A 197 -9.23 15.32 4.18
N LEU A 198 -9.66 14.89 3.00
CA LEU A 198 -9.11 13.70 2.35
C LEU A 198 -7.59 13.82 2.14
N LYS A 199 -7.12 14.96 1.62
CA LYS A 199 -5.69 15.16 1.33
C LYS A 199 -4.88 15.40 2.60
N GLU A 200 -5.35 16.28 3.45
CA GLU A 200 -4.58 16.84 4.56
C GLU A 200 -4.57 15.93 5.79
N ASP A 201 -5.66 15.18 6.00
CA ASP A 201 -5.81 14.29 7.14
C ASP A 201 -5.63 12.83 6.72
N ILE A 202 -6.45 12.32 5.79
CA ILE A 202 -6.48 10.88 5.50
C ILE A 202 -5.29 10.41 4.67
N ILE A 203 -5.10 10.94 3.46
CA ILE A 203 -4.00 10.55 2.56
C ILE A 203 -2.67 10.86 3.22
N ARG A 204 -2.53 12.02 3.86
CA ARG A 204 -1.30 12.37 4.57
C ARG A 204 -1.02 11.42 5.73
N ALA A 205 -2.02 11.03 6.52
CA ALA A 205 -1.83 10.06 7.60
C ALA A 205 -1.38 8.70 7.07
N LEU A 206 -2.05 8.17 6.04
CA LEU A 206 -1.67 6.90 5.42
C LEU A 206 -0.24 6.95 4.85
N LYS A 207 0.17 8.09 4.27
CA LYS A 207 1.56 8.31 3.82
C LYS A 207 2.57 8.33 4.98
N ARG A 208 2.27 9.07 6.06
CA ARG A 208 3.13 9.12 7.26
C ARG A 208 3.23 7.77 7.95
N ARG A 209 2.22 6.91 7.81
CA ARG A 209 2.26 5.54 8.32
C ARG A 209 2.88 4.54 7.35
N HIS A 210 3.43 5.01 6.22
CA HIS A 210 3.98 4.20 5.13
C HIS A 210 3.03 3.11 4.61
N LEU A 211 1.72 3.41 4.62
CA LEU A 211 0.69 2.48 4.12
C LEU A 211 0.24 2.80 2.70
N LEU A 212 0.49 4.03 2.26
CA LEU A 212 0.16 4.53 0.94
C LEU A 212 1.36 5.32 0.42
N GLU A 213 1.91 4.89 -0.71
CA GLU A 213 3.05 5.55 -1.35
C GLU A 213 2.62 6.16 -2.67
N TYR A 214 3.22 7.30 -3.06
CA TYR A 214 2.97 7.90 -4.37
C TYR A 214 4.19 7.70 -5.25
N HIS A 215 3.97 7.08 -6.40
CA HIS A 215 4.96 6.74 -7.42
C HIS A 215 4.90 7.75 -8.56
N PRO A 216 5.82 8.74 -8.62
CA PRO A 216 5.78 9.80 -9.63
C PRO A 216 5.92 9.28 -11.08
N GLU A 217 6.65 8.18 -11.27
CA GLU A 217 6.93 7.54 -12.55
C GLU A 217 5.66 7.03 -13.25
N ILE A 218 4.70 6.50 -12.49
CA ILE A 218 3.40 6.03 -12.96
C ILE A 218 2.25 6.93 -12.51
N ARG A 219 2.55 8.03 -11.82
CA ARG A 219 1.59 9.00 -11.26
C ARG A 219 0.46 8.34 -10.45
N SER A 220 0.80 7.32 -9.67
CA SER A 220 -0.17 6.50 -8.95
C SER A 220 0.19 6.40 -7.48
N PHE A 221 -0.83 6.38 -6.64
CA PHE A 221 -0.71 5.82 -5.31
C PHE A 221 -0.61 4.29 -5.38
N GLN A 222 0.10 3.69 -4.44
CA GLN A 222 0.18 2.24 -4.27
C GLN A 222 0.06 1.87 -2.80
N LEU A 223 -0.65 0.77 -2.57
CA LEU A 223 -0.63 0.04 -1.31
C LEU A 223 0.39 -1.10 -1.44
N HIS A 224 1.07 -1.42 -0.34
CA HIS A 224 1.81 -2.68 -0.25
C HIS A 224 0.82 -3.86 -0.43
N PRO A 225 1.16 -4.94 -1.18
CA PRO A 225 0.24 -6.04 -1.45
C PRO A 225 -0.40 -6.67 -0.21
N LEU A 226 0.35 -6.78 0.89
CA LEU A 226 -0.17 -7.26 2.18
C LEU A 226 -1.26 -6.35 2.74
N LEU A 227 -1.10 -5.03 2.63
CA LEU A 227 -2.07 -4.06 3.12
C LEU A 227 -3.30 -4.01 2.21
N ARG A 228 -3.11 -4.18 0.90
CA ARG A 228 -4.22 -4.32 -0.05
C ARG A 228 -5.06 -5.54 0.27
N ALA A 229 -4.43 -6.72 0.37
CA ALA A 229 -5.11 -7.95 0.74
C ALA A 229 -5.83 -7.80 2.10
N LYS A 230 -5.23 -7.07 3.06
CA LYS A 230 -5.84 -6.84 4.37
C LYS A 230 -7.08 -5.96 4.27
N GLY A 231 -7.01 -4.90 3.46
CA GLY A 231 -8.14 -4.02 3.14
C GLY A 231 -9.29 -4.77 2.47
N GLU A 232 -8.99 -5.68 1.54
CA GLU A 232 -9.99 -6.52 0.87
C GLU A 232 -10.70 -7.43 1.87
N ILE A 233 -9.97 -8.10 2.77
CA ILE A 233 -10.55 -8.91 3.85
C ILE A 233 -11.42 -8.05 4.78
N MET A 234 -10.99 -6.82 5.09
CA MET A 234 -11.78 -5.90 5.90
C MET A 234 -13.12 -5.55 5.23
N LEU A 235 -13.13 -5.37 3.90
CA LEU A 235 -14.36 -5.15 3.13
C LEU A 235 -15.23 -6.41 3.05
N TRP A 236 -14.64 -7.59 2.86
CA TRP A 236 -15.38 -8.86 2.75
C TRP A 236 -16.19 -9.20 4.01
N LYS A 237 -15.76 -8.71 5.18
CA LYS A 237 -16.54 -8.82 6.42
C LYS A 237 -17.90 -8.10 6.35
N ASN A 238 -18.08 -7.19 5.38
CA ASN A 238 -19.35 -6.54 5.09
C ASN A 238 -19.57 -6.48 3.55
N PRO A 239 -20.24 -7.49 2.97
CA PRO A 239 -20.45 -7.57 1.52
C PRO A 239 -21.09 -6.33 0.89
N GLU A 240 -21.96 -5.62 1.61
CA GLU A 240 -22.54 -4.37 1.12
C GLU A 240 -21.50 -3.27 0.96
N ASN A 241 -20.54 -3.17 1.89
CA ASN A 241 -19.44 -2.21 1.77
C ASN A 241 -18.53 -2.54 0.58
N LEU A 242 -18.28 -3.82 0.33
CA LEU A 242 -17.52 -4.28 -0.84
C LEU A 242 -18.22 -3.89 -2.14
N ARG A 243 -19.52 -4.23 -2.27
CA ARG A 243 -20.33 -3.85 -3.44
C ARG A 243 -20.40 -2.34 -3.62
N ALA A 244 -20.57 -1.58 -2.54
CA ALA A 244 -20.57 -0.12 -2.59
C ALA A 244 -19.24 0.47 -3.08
N ALA A 245 -18.10 -0.08 -2.62
CA ALA A 245 -16.78 0.35 -3.08
C ALA A 245 -16.59 0.09 -4.58
N HIS A 246 -16.96 -1.10 -5.05
CA HIS A 246 -16.93 -1.43 -6.47
C HIS A 246 -17.89 -0.56 -7.31
N ARG A 247 -19.08 -0.28 -6.77
CA ARG A 247 -20.04 0.63 -7.40
C ARG A 247 -19.47 2.02 -7.58
N GLN A 248 -18.78 2.50 -6.57
CA GLN A 248 -18.15 3.81 -6.60
C GLN A 248 -16.95 3.85 -7.56
N ALA A 249 -16.20 2.75 -7.67
CA ALA A 249 -15.10 2.63 -8.61
C ALA A 249 -15.57 2.67 -10.07
N TYR A 250 -16.58 1.88 -10.47
CA TYR A 250 -17.04 1.93 -11.87
C TYR A 250 -17.65 3.30 -12.21
N LYS A 251 -18.35 3.94 -11.27
CA LYS A 251 -18.88 5.31 -11.47
C LYS A 251 -17.75 6.31 -11.70
N TYR A 252 -16.63 6.16 -11.01
CA TYR A 252 -15.44 6.95 -11.27
C TYR A 252 -14.93 6.73 -12.70
N PHE A 253 -14.73 5.47 -13.11
CA PHE A 253 -14.20 5.14 -14.43
C PHE A 253 -15.12 5.56 -15.59
N LEU A 254 -16.45 5.53 -15.40
CA LEU A 254 -17.42 6.05 -16.38
C LEU A 254 -17.25 7.54 -16.66
N ASN A 255 -16.74 8.31 -15.70
CA ASN A 255 -16.52 9.75 -15.86
C ASN A 255 -15.17 10.09 -16.49
N ILE A 256 -14.31 9.10 -16.74
CA ILE A 256 -13.04 9.32 -17.44
C ILE A 256 -13.34 9.41 -18.94
N PRO A 257 -13.03 10.56 -19.59
CA PRO A 257 -13.31 10.73 -21.00
C PRO A 257 -12.47 9.74 -21.81
N LEU A 258 -13.15 8.93 -22.63
CA LEU A 258 -12.48 8.11 -23.64
C LEU A 258 -12.01 9.03 -24.76
N LYS A 259 -10.89 8.66 -25.40
CA LYS A 259 -10.50 9.30 -26.66
C LYS A 259 -11.61 9.12 -27.71
N PRO A 260 -11.66 9.95 -28.76
CA PRO A 260 -12.54 9.69 -29.90
C PRO A 260 -12.27 8.30 -30.48
N GLU A 261 -13.33 7.58 -30.88
CA GLU A 261 -13.24 6.20 -31.38
C GLU A 261 -12.26 6.05 -32.55
N ALA A 262 -12.12 7.10 -33.37
CA ALA A 262 -11.19 7.14 -34.50
C ALA A 262 -9.69 7.07 -34.10
N GLU A 263 -9.34 7.30 -32.83
CA GLU A 263 -7.95 7.32 -32.34
C GLU A 263 -7.54 6.02 -31.64
N TRP A 264 -8.42 5.02 -31.61
CA TRP A 264 -8.22 3.84 -30.78
C TRP A 264 -7.41 2.77 -31.50
N GLN A 265 -6.13 2.69 -31.16
CA GLN A 265 -5.18 1.74 -31.76
C GLN A 265 -4.71 0.66 -30.77
N GLU A 266 -4.91 0.88 -29.47
CA GLU A 266 -4.41 0.05 -28.37
C GLU A 266 -5.50 -0.20 -27.32
N ILE A 267 -5.39 -1.31 -26.59
CA ILE A 267 -6.31 -1.69 -25.49
C ILE A 267 -6.37 -0.63 -24.38
N GLU A 268 -5.31 0.17 -24.22
CA GLU A 268 -5.23 1.23 -23.21
C GLU A 268 -6.34 2.29 -23.39
N TYR A 269 -6.81 2.52 -24.62
CA TYR A 269 -7.87 3.50 -24.90
C TYR A 269 -9.25 3.07 -24.42
N ILE A 270 -9.50 1.76 -24.30
CA ILE A 270 -10.75 1.19 -23.79
C ILE A 270 -10.66 0.71 -22.35
N LYS A 271 -9.48 0.84 -21.73
CA LYS A 271 -9.23 0.36 -20.37
C LYS A 271 -10.22 0.89 -19.32
N PRO A 272 -10.68 2.16 -19.36
CA PRO A 272 -11.73 2.60 -18.44
C PRO A 272 -13.01 1.76 -18.56
N LEU A 273 -13.44 1.38 -19.78
CA LEU A 273 -14.62 0.52 -19.97
C LEU A 273 -14.40 -0.90 -19.45
N HIS A 274 -13.19 -1.45 -19.60
CA HIS A 274 -12.84 -2.74 -19.02
C HIS A 274 -12.95 -2.71 -17.48
N LEU A 275 -12.44 -1.64 -16.85
CA LEU A 275 -12.53 -1.44 -15.40
C LEU A 275 -13.97 -1.20 -14.94
N VAL A 276 -14.77 -0.49 -15.72
CA VAL A 276 -16.22 -0.36 -15.47
C VAL A 276 -16.87 -1.73 -15.46
N HIS A 277 -16.63 -2.55 -16.48
CA HIS A 277 -17.19 -3.89 -16.55
C HIS A 277 -16.78 -4.74 -15.34
N TYR A 278 -15.48 -4.80 -15.04
CA TYR A 278 -14.94 -5.56 -13.91
C TYR A 278 -15.61 -5.14 -12.60
N HIS A 279 -15.62 -3.85 -12.29
CA HIS A 279 -16.18 -3.36 -11.03
C HIS A 279 -17.71 -3.46 -10.98
N ALA A 280 -18.44 -3.28 -12.09
CA ALA A 280 -19.87 -3.51 -12.14
C ALA A 280 -20.23 -4.98 -11.84
N LYS A 281 -19.46 -5.93 -12.39
CA LYS A 281 -19.58 -7.35 -12.05
C LYS A 281 -19.35 -7.63 -10.57
N GLN A 282 -18.29 -7.08 -9.98
CA GLN A 282 -18.03 -7.24 -8.55
C GLN A 282 -19.08 -6.55 -7.65
N ALA A 283 -19.76 -5.52 -8.16
CA ALA A 283 -20.86 -4.85 -7.49
C ALA A 283 -22.22 -5.57 -7.63
N GLU A 284 -22.29 -6.64 -8.44
CA GLU A 284 -23.53 -7.32 -8.86
C GLU A 284 -24.51 -6.43 -9.66
N ASP A 285 -23.98 -5.40 -10.31
CA ASP A 285 -24.73 -4.45 -11.15
C ASP A 285 -24.70 -4.94 -12.62
N GLU A 286 -25.57 -5.91 -12.95
CA GLU A 286 -25.55 -6.63 -14.24
C GLU A 286 -25.86 -5.74 -15.46
N GLU A 287 -26.71 -4.73 -15.31
CA GLU A 287 -27.08 -3.81 -16.39
C GLU A 287 -25.87 -2.96 -16.82
N GLU A 288 -25.16 -2.38 -15.85
CA GLU A 288 -23.94 -1.60 -16.07
C GLU A 288 -22.82 -2.47 -16.64
N ALA A 289 -22.67 -3.71 -16.14
CA ALA A 289 -21.68 -4.65 -16.65
C ALA A 289 -21.94 -5.01 -18.12
N ALA A 290 -23.20 -5.24 -18.50
CA ALA A 290 -23.61 -5.53 -19.87
C ALA A 290 -23.47 -4.31 -20.78
N ALA A 291 -23.80 -3.11 -20.30
CA ALA A 291 -23.62 -1.87 -21.05
C ALA A 291 -22.14 -1.61 -21.39
N ALA A 292 -21.24 -1.85 -20.43
CA ALA A 292 -19.79 -1.70 -20.64
C ALA A 292 -19.27 -2.69 -21.69
N ILE A 293 -19.64 -3.98 -21.60
CA ILE A 293 -19.27 -4.99 -22.61
C ILE A 293 -19.86 -4.65 -23.98
N SER A 294 -21.15 -4.31 -24.05
CA SER A 294 -21.81 -4.01 -25.32
C SER A 294 -21.13 -2.85 -26.04
N ARG A 295 -20.68 -1.85 -25.28
CA ARG A 295 -19.84 -0.78 -25.81
C ARG A 295 -18.54 -1.38 -26.37
N ILE A 296 -17.76 -2.11 -25.57
CA ILE A 296 -16.51 -2.75 -26.02
C ILE A 296 -16.70 -3.62 -27.27
N GLU A 297 -17.76 -4.43 -27.35
CA GLU A 297 -18.07 -5.30 -28.49
C GLU A 297 -18.42 -4.50 -29.75
N CYS A 298 -19.24 -3.45 -29.61
CA CYS A 298 -19.54 -2.53 -30.70
C CYS A 298 -18.23 -1.94 -31.26
N LEU A 299 -17.29 -1.61 -30.39
CA LEU A 299 -16.00 -1.04 -30.73
C LEU A 299 -15.10 -2.06 -31.45
N CYS A 300 -15.06 -3.32 -31.01
CA CYS A 300 -14.32 -4.39 -31.68
C CYS A 300 -14.85 -4.70 -33.10
N ARG A 301 -16.17 -4.59 -33.32
CA ARG A 301 -16.79 -4.83 -34.65
C ARG A 301 -16.51 -3.71 -35.66
N VAL A 302 -16.34 -2.47 -35.20
CA VAL A 302 -15.99 -1.33 -36.07
C VAL A 302 -14.52 -1.41 -36.52
N GLY A 303 -13.62 -1.83 -35.63
CA GLY A 303 -12.20 -2.03 -35.96
C GLY A 303 -11.94 -3.10 -37.04
N THR A 304 -12.76 -4.16 -37.11
CA THR A 304 -12.63 -5.18 -38.16
C THR A 304 -13.19 -4.75 -39.50
N ALA A 305 -14.20 -3.87 -39.52
CA ALA A 305 -14.78 -3.34 -40.75
C ALA A 305 -13.81 -2.38 -41.49
N HIS A 306 -13.10 -1.52 -40.75
CA HIS A 306 -12.11 -0.60 -41.34
C HIS A 306 -10.86 -1.31 -41.89
N GLN A 307 -10.52 -2.51 -41.42
CA GLN A 307 -9.42 -3.32 -41.99
C GLN A 307 -9.79 -4.05 -43.29
N GLN A 308 -11.08 -4.09 -43.67
CA GLN A 308 -11.55 -4.72 -44.91
C GLN A 308 -11.73 -3.72 -46.07
N ASP A 309 -11.88 -2.41 -45.78
CA ASP A 309 -12.01 -1.36 -46.80
C ASP A 309 -10.65 -0.79 -47.29
N ASP A 310 -9.54 -1.12 -46.64
CA ASP A 310 -8.17 -0.73 -47.01
C ASP A 310 -7.39 -1.84 -47.77
N ARG A 311 -8.09 -2.76 -48.45
CA ARG A 311 -7.49 -3.80 -49.32
C ARG A 311 -7.93 -3.69 -50.77
#